data_AF-A0AA36H799-F1
#
_entry.id   AF-A0AA36H799-F1
#
_cell.length_a   1.000
_cell.length_b   1.000
_cell.length_c   1.000
_cell.angle_alpha   90.00
_cell.angle_beta   90.00
_cell.angle_gamma   90.00
#
_symmetry.space_group_name_H-M   'P 1'
#
loop_
_entity.id
_entity.type
_entity.pdbx_description
1 polymer ?
#
loop_
_entity_poly.entity_id
_entity_poly.type
_entity_poly.pdbx_seq_one_letter_code
_entity_poly.pdbx_strand_id
1 'polypeptide(L)'
;MILLAGERQLATVRSKTYESERNITHVIISIASSWAFSVGVVYSLKACVARDFIVALLYSAVFVSAIVWMMRVRKMNVAKWKGHRGTLQFSQSYQVRENVTSATFLYKCFLIYSVQEVLSWLCALIHLTSRDVIKVPIIEETFGFMFDIIVALASTTLPLSIIRYNEKSRKQFRWLLRKIGAYKNEENAESFVDFEGKQTRIKAADETSIYFNQFKEAWS
;
A
#
# COMPACT_ATOMS: atom_id res chain seq x y z
N MET A 1 -7.88 -0.15 1.33
CA MET A 1 -6.68 0.06 0.49
C MET A 1 -7.00 0.36 -0.99
N ILE A 2 -7.90 -0.39 -1.66
CA ILE A 2 -8.36 -0.10 -3.04
C ILE A 2 -8.91 1.33 -3.16
N LEU A 3 -9.57 1.76 -2.10
CA LEU A 3 -10.09 3.12 -1.92
C LEU A 3 -9.01 4.20 -1.91
N LEU A 4 -7.95 3.98 -1.13
CA LEU A 4 -6.74 4.81 -1.12
C LEU A 4 -6.02 4.77 -2.47
N ALA A 5 -6.05 3.64 -3.18
CA ALA A 5 -5.51 3.52 -4.54
C ALA A 5 -6.27 4.39 -5.54
N GLY A 6 -7.60 4.35 -5.50
CA GLY A 6 -8.48 5.21 -6.31
C GLY A 6 -8.28 6.69 -6.00
N GLU A 7 -8.25 7.06 -4.72
CA GLU A 7 -7.98 8.42 -4.26
C GLU A 7 -6.63 8.92 -4.80
N ARG A 8 -5.58 8.09 -4.75
CA ARG A 8 -4.25 8.46 -5.22
C ARG A 8 -4.13 8.52 -6.73
N GLN A 9 -4.88 7.70 -7.47
CA GLN A 9 -4.95 7.83 -8.92
C GLN A 9 -5.67 9.12 -9.33
N LEU A 10 -6.76 9.47 -8.66
CA LEU A 10 -7.43 10.76 -8.84
C LEU A 10 -6.50 11.92 -8.51
N ALA A 11 -5.71 11.82 -7.43
CA ALA A 11 -4.68 12.79 -7.07
C ALA A 11 -3.59 12.93 -8.16
N THR A 12 -3.19 11.81 -8.78
CA THR A 12 -2.20 11.78 -9.86
C THR A 12 -2.71 12.50 -11.12
N VAL A 13 -3.98 12.30 -11.45
CA VAL A 13 -4.65 12.92 -12.60
C VAL A 13 -4.94 14.41 -12.35
N ARG A 14 -5.32 14.78 -11.11
CA ARG A 14 -5.70 16.15 -10.73
C ARG A 14 -4.57 16.95 -10.05
N SER A 15 -3.31 16.73 -10.41
CA SER A 15 -2.16 17.27 -9.65
C SER A 15 -2.02 18.81 -9.58
N LYS A 16 -2.99 19.59 -10.06
CA LYS A 16 -3.06 21.06 -9.88
C LYS A 16 -4.02 21.49 -8.76
N THR A 17 -4.91 20.62 -8.27
CA THR A 17 -6.06 21.01 -7.42
C THR A 17 -6.12 20.27 -6.08
N TYR A 18 -5.15 19.41 -5.79
CA TYR A 18 -5.21 18.45 -4.68
C TYR A 18 -5.29 19.11 -3.29
N GLU A 19 -4.84 20.36 -3.13
CA GLU A 19 -4.91 21.07 -1.85
C GLU A 19 -6.29 21.67 -1.54
N SER A 20 -7.18 21.89 -2.52
CA SER A 20 -8.48 22.54 -2.27
C SER A 20 -9.65 21.57 -2.07
N GLU A 21 -9.52 20.31 -2.47
CA GLU A 21 -10.60 19.32 -2.40
C GLU A 21 -10.28 18.24 -1.35
N ARG A 22 -10.74 18.45 -0.11
CA ARG A 22 -10.85 17.39 0.91
C ARG A 22 -11.88 16.36 0.42
N ASN A 23 -11.44 15.39 -0.37
CA ASN A 23 -12.28 14.36 -0.99
C ASN A 23 -12.78 13.27 -0.01
N ILE A 24 -13.04 13.65 1.25
CA ILE A 24 -13.62 12.79 2.28
C ILE A 24 -14.95 12.21 1.80
N THR A 25 -15.76 12.99 1.07
CA THR A 25 -17.04 12.55 0.50
C THR A 25 -16.86 11.37 -0.48
N HIS A 26 -15.85 11.41 -1.35
CA HIS A 26 -15.56 10.30 -2.26
C HIS A 26 -15.07 9.05 -1.51
N VAL A 27 -14.31 9.24 -0.43
CA VAL A 27 -13.88 8.13 0.44
C VAL A 27 -15.10 7.48 1.10
N ILE A 28 -16.01 8.28 1.68
CA ILE A 28 -17.24 7.78 2.33
C ILE A 28 -18.12 7.03 1.33
N ILE A 29 -18.38 7.61 0.15
CA ILE A 29 -19.19 6.97 -0.90
C ILE A 29 -18.58 5.64 -1.31
N SER A 30 -17.27 5.58 -1.47
CA SER A 30 -16.59 4.35 -1.85
C SER A 30 -16.65 3.30 -0.73
N ILE A 31 -16.55 3.69 0.55
CA ILE A 31 -16.69 2.78 1.70
C ILE A 31 -18.11 2.20 1.71
N ALA A 32 -19.11 3.08 1.58
CA ALA A 32 -20.51 2.69 1.51
C ALA A 32 -20.79 1.74 0.34
N SER A 33 -20.23 2.02 -0.85
CA SER A 33 -20.38 1.16 -2.02
C SER A 33 -19.72 -0.21 -1.84
N SER A 34 -18.55 -0.27 -1.20
CA SER A 34 -17.88 -1.54 -0.89
C SER A 34 -18.69 -2.36 0.11
N TRP A 35 -19.28 -1.70 1.12
CA TRP A 35 -20.18 -2.35 2.06
C TRP A 35 -21.45 -2.87 1.39
N ALA A 36 -22.09 -2.05 0.56
CA ALA A 36 -23.28 -2.43 -0.20
C ALA A 36 -23.00 -3.60 -1.14
N PHE A 37 -21.83 -3.63 -1.78
CA PHE A 37 -21.39 -4.75 -2.61
C PHE A 37 -21.22 -6.03 -1.78
N SER A 38 -20.49 -5.98 -0.66
CA SER A 38 -20.32 -7.15 0.21
C SER A 38 -21.64 -7.68 0.75
N VAL A 39 -22.56 -6.79 1.19
CA VAL A 39 -23.90 -7.17 1.62
C VAL A 39 -24.70 -7.78 0.46
N GLY A 40 -24.64 -7.18 -0.72
CA GLY A 40 -25.28 -7.69 -1.93
C GLY A 40 -24.82 -9.11 -2.27
N VAL A 41 -23.51 -9.36 -2.29
CA VAL A 41 -22.94 -10.69 -2.54
C VAL A 41 -23.47 -11.72 -1.53
N VAL A 42 -23.52 -11.37 -0.24
CA VAL A 42 -24.01 -12.28 0.82
C VAL A 42 -25.50 -12.59 0.64
N TYR A 43 -26.33 -11.59 0.36
CA TYR A 43 -27.77 -11.79 0.22
C TYR A 43 -28.15 -12.47 -1.09
N SER A 44 -27.52 -12.11 -2.21
CA SER A 44 -27.81 -12.69 -3.53
C SER A 44 -27.40 -14.16 -3.64
N LEU A 45 -26.37 -14.59 -2.90
CA LEU A 45 -25.88 -15.96 -2.94
C LEU A 45 -26.42 -16.84 -1.79
N LYS A 46 -27.36 -16.35 -0.98
CA LYS A 46 -27.86 -17.06 0.21
C LYS A 46 -28.44 -18.45 -0.09
N ALA A 47 -29.07 -18.62 -1.25
CA ALA A 47 -29.68 -19.88 -1.67
C ALA A 47 -28.75 -20.78 -2.52
N CYS A 48 -27.51 -20.34 -2.79
CA CYS A 48 -26.59 -21.08 -3.64
C CYS A 48 -25.80 -22.11 -2.82
N VAL A 49 -25.84 -23.39 -3.23
CA VAL A 49 -25.07 -24.47 -2.59
C VAL A 49 -23.56 -24.23 -2.70
N ALA A 50 -23.10 -23.60 -3.78
CA ALA A 50 -21.69 -23.26 -4.02
C ALA A 50 -21.31 -21.84 -3.54
N ARG A 51 -22.09 -21.25 -2.62
CA ARG A 51 -21.88 -19.85 -2.16
C ARG A 51 -20.45 -19.59 -1.74
N ASP A 52 -19.91 -20.40 -0.85
CA ASP A 52 -18.61 -20.14 -0.22
C ASP A 52 -17.47 -20.22 -1.25
N PHE A 53 -17.59 -21.11 -2.23
CA PHE A 53 -16.67 -21.21 -3.36
C PHE A 53 -16.74 -19.97 -4.28
N ILE A 54 -17.96 -19.53 -4.64
CA ILE A 54 -18.16 -18.34 -5.49
C ILE A 54 -17.62 -17.09 -4.78
N VAL A 55 -17.87 -16.96 -3.49
CA VAL A 55 -17.37 -15.85 -2.67
C VAL A 55 -15.85 -15.83 -2.66
N ALA A 56 -15.20 -16.96 -2.37
CA ALA A 56 -13.74 -17.04 -2.36
C ALA A 56 -13.10 -16.69 -3.73
N LEU A 57 -13.74 -17.12 -4.83
CA LEU A 57 -13.29 -16.80 -6.19
C LEU A 57 -13.47 -15.30 -6.51
N LEU A 58 -14.62 -14.71 -6.15
CA LEU A 58 -14.89 -13.29 -6.34
C LEU A 58 -13.89 -12.42 -5.57
N TYR A 59 -13.64 -12.70 -4.28
CA TYR A 59 -12.67 -11.96 -3.49
C TYR A 59 -11.24 -12.10 -4.04
N SER A 60 -10.84 -13.31 -4.46
CA SER A 60 -9.56 -13.53 -5.14
C SER A 60 -9.42 -12.67 -6.40
N ALA A 61 -10.45 -12.62 -7.24
CA ALA A 61 -10.46 -11.80 -8.45
C ALA A 61 -10.37 -10.29 -8.15
N VAL A 62 -11.05 -9.83 -7.10
CA VAL A 62 -10.98 -8.43 -6.64
C VAL A 62 -9.55 -8.07 -6.22
N PHE A 63 -8.87 -8.92 -5.43
CA PHE A 63 -7.50 -8.64 -5.01
C PHE A 63 -6.49 -8.70 -6.16
N VAL A 64 -6.62 -9.69 -7.06
CA VAL A 64 -5.78 -9.77 -8.27
C VAL A 64 -5.95 -8.53 -9.15
N SER A 65 -7.20 -8.13 -9.43
CA SER A 65 -7.47 -6.93 -10.24
C SER A 65 -6.93 -5.66 -9.56
N ALA A 66 -7.02 -5.56 -8.24
CA ALA A 66 -6.47 -4.44 -7.49
C ALA A 66 -4.93 -4.38 -7.55
N ILE A 67 -4.24 -5.52 -7.54
CA ILE A 67 -2.77 -5.56 -7.73
C ILE A 67 -2.41 -5.00 -9.11
N VAL A 68 -3.09 -5.45 -10.17
CA VAL A 68 -2.86 -4.96 -11.54
C VAL A 68 -3.12 -3.46 -11.63
N TRP A 69 -4.24 -3.00 -11.04
CA TRP A 69 -4.61 -1.59 -11.00
C TRP A 69 -3.52 -0.75 -10.32
N MET A 70 -3.10 -1.13 -9.13
CA MET A 70 -2.05 -0.43 -8.38
C MET A 70 -0.70 -0.43 -9.09
N MET A 71 -0.36 -1.51 -9.80
CA MET A 71 0.84 -1.56 -10.64
C MET A 71 0.77 -0.54 -11.79
N ARG A 72 -0.40 -0.37 -12.42
CA ARG A 72 -0.61 0.68 -13.44
C ARG A 72 -0.47 2.07 -12.85
N VAL A 73 -1.08 2.35 -11.69
CA VAL A 73 -0.97 3.66 -11.00
C VAL A 73 0.48 4.01 -10.71
N ARG A 74 1.27 3.04 -10.21
CA ARG A 74 2.71 3.22 -9.98
C ARG A 74 3.45 3.53 -11.27
N LYS A 75 3.21 2.77 -12.35
CA LYS A 75 3.86 2.99 -13.65
C LYS A 75 3.55 4.39 -14.21
N MET A 76 2.29 4.83 -14.14
CA MET A 76 1.88 6.17 -14.59
C MET A 76 2.56 7.28 -13.79
N ASN A 77 2.61 7.17 -12.46
CA ASN A 77 3.30 8.14 -11.61
C ASN A 77 4.79 8.25 -11.92
N VAL A 78 5.47 7.11 -12.09
CA VAL A 78 6.89 7.08 -12.45
C VAL A 78 7.12 7.66 -13.86
N ALA A 79 6.27 7.35 -14.83
CA ALA A 79 6.36 7.90 -16.18
C ALA A 79 6.16 9.42 -16.19
N LYS A 80 5.15 9.93 -15.46
CA LYS A 80 4.89 11.36 -15.31
C LYS A 80 6.11 12.08 -14.70
N TRP A 81 6.70 11.51 -13.66
CA TRP A 81 7.92 12.05 -13.06
C TRP A 81 9.10 12.07 -14.02
N LYS A 82 9.36 10.96 -14.73
CA LYS A 82 10.46 10.88 -15.71
C LYS A 82 10.30 11.89 -16.85
N GLY A 83 9.07 12.09 -17.34
CA GLY A 83 8.78 13.00 -18.45
C GLY A 83 8.88 14.49 -18.11
N HIS A 84 8.84 14.86 -16.82
CA HIS A 84 8.87 16.25 -16.37
C HIS A 84 10.11 16.59 -15.53
N ARG A 85 11.17 15.76 -15.62
CA ARG A 85 12.43 16.03 -14.91
C ARG A 85 13.06 17.32 -15.44
N GLY A 86 13.37 18.25 -14.54
CA GLY A 86 14.08 19.49 -14.87
C GLY A 86 13.23 20.55 -15.58
N THR A 87 11.95 20.29 -15.87
CA THR A 87 11.06 21.24 -16.58
C THR A 87 10.05 21.92 -15.67
N LEU A 88 9.91 21.45 -14.42
CA LEU A 88 8.89 21.91 -13.47
C LEU A 88 9.49 22.90 -12.47
N GLN A 89 8.67 23.88 -12.07
CA GLN A 89 9.01 24.75 -10.94
C GLN A 89 9.27 23.94 -9.67
N PHE A 90 10.05 24.50 -8.75
CA PHE A 90 10.49 23.81 -7.53
C PHE A 90 9.33 23.20 -6.73
N SER A 91 8.26 23.96 -6.49
CA SER A 91 7.07 23.49 -5.76
C SER A 91 6.37 22.31 -6.46
N GLN A 92 6.27 22.36 -7.79
CA GLN A 92 5.67 21.30 -8.60
C GLN A 92 6.55 20.04 -8.62
N SER A 93 7.87 20.21 -8.73
CA SER A 93 8.85 19.13 -8.65
C SER A 93 8.79 18.41 -7.29
N TYR A 94 8.66 19.17 -6.20
CA TYR A 94 8.44 18.63 -4.85
C TYR A 94 7.16 17.78 -4.78
N GLN A 95 6.02 18.32 -5.23
CA GLN A 95 4.73 17.62 -5.22
C GLN A 95 4.75 16.33 -6.04
N VAL A 96 5.37 16.34 -7.23
CA VAL A 96 5.48 15.14 -8.06
C VAL A 96 6.35 14.08 -7.37
N ARG A 97 7.46 14.49 -6.74
CA ARG A 97 8.34 13.58 -5.99
C ARG A 97 7.65 12.97 -4.77
N GLU A 98 6.91 13.76 -4.01
CA GLU A 98 6.16 13.27 -2.84
C GLU A 98 5.05 12.30 -3.27
N ASN A 99 4.36 12.57 -4.37
CA ASN A 99 3.36 11.67 -4.94
C ASN A 99 3.97 10.35 -5.40
N VAL A 100 5.13 10.36 -6.08
CA VAL A 100 5.83 9.13 -6.48
C VAL A 100 6.27 8.32 -5.27
N THR A 101 6.82 8.98 -4.25
CA THR A 101 7.27 8.35 -3.01
C THR A 101 6.09 7.72 -2.26
N SER A 102 5.02 8.49 -2.07
CA SER A 102 3.80 8.05 -1.39
C SER A 102 3.09 6.92 -2.13
N ALA A 103 2.94 7.04 -3.46
CA ALA A 103 2.34 6.00 -4.28
C ALA A 103 3.19 4.71 -4.27
N THR A 104 4.53 4.83 -4.27
CA THR A 104 5.44 3.68 -4.18
C THR A 104 5.37 3.01 -2.81
N PHE A 105 5.31 3.80 -1.73
CA PHE A 105 5.11 3.32 -0.37
C PHE A 105 3.79 2.54 -0.26
N LEU A 106 2.67 3.17 -0.63
CA LEU A 106 1.34 2.56 -0.58
C LEU A 106 1.27 1.32 -1.46
N TYR A 107 1.89 1.35 -2.65
CA TYR A 107 2.00 0.17 -3.51
C TYR A 107 2.69 -1.00 -2.82
N LYS A 108 3.83 -0.77 -2.15
CA LYS A 108 4.56 -1.85 -1.46
C LYS A 108 3.74 -2.46 -0.32
N CYS A 109 3.12 -1.63 0.52
CA CYS A 109 2.26 -2.10 1.61
C CYS A 109 1.04 -2.85 1.07
N PHE A 110 0.41 -2.31 0.02
CA PHE A 110 -0.74 -2.93 -0.61
C PHE A 110 -0.40 -4.26 -1.30
N LEU A 111 0.76 -4.34 -1.94
CA LEU A 111 1.20 -5.56 -2.62
C LEU A 111 1.37 -6.70 -1.61
N ILE A 112 2.04 -6.45 -0.49
CA ILE A 112 2.23 -7.45 0.57
C ILE A 112 0.86 -7.94 1.08
N TYR A 113 -0.02 -7.00 1.42
CA TYR A 113 -1.35 -7.32 1.90
C TYR A 113 -2.16 -8.10 0.87
N SER A 114 -2.17 -7.67 -0.40
CA SER A 114 -2.97 -8.32 -1.44
C SER A 114 -2.44 -9.70 -1.80
N VAL A 115 -1.12 -9.91 -1.80
CA VAL A 115 -0.53 -11.24 -1.98
C VAL A 115 -0.93 -12.16 -0.84
N GLN A 116 -0.91 -11.66 0.39
CA GLN A 116 -1.34 -12.42 1.56
C GLN A 116 -2.82 -12.80 1.50
N GLU A 117 -3.69 -11.87 1.11
CA GLU A 117 -5.12 -12.13 0.91
C GLU A 117 -5.37 -13.14 -0.21
N VAL A 118 -4.69 -13.01 -1.37
CA VAL A 118 -4.81 -13.98 -2.46
C VAL A 118 -4.38 -15.38 -2.02
N LEU A 119 -3.26 -15.50 -1.29
CA LEU A 119 -2.81 -16.78 -0.75
C LEU A 119 -3.82 -17.37 0.25
N SER A 120 -4.40 -16.52 1.10
CA SER A 120 -5.45 -16.90 2.03
C SER A 120 -6.67 -17.48 1.29
N TRP A 121 -7.24 -16.73 0.34
CA TRP A 121 -8.41 -17.18 -0.41
C TRP A 121 -8.13 -18.39 -1.31
N LEU A 122 -6.91 -18.56 -1.81
CA LEU A 122 -6.48 -19.79 -2.48
C LEU A 122 -6.49 -20.99 -1.52
N CYS A 123 -6.01 -20.82 -0.29
CA CYS A 123 -6.09 -21.88 0.72
C CYS A 123 -7.55 -22.22 1.05
N ALA A 124 -8.42 -21.21 1.16
CA ALA A 124 -9.86 -21.42 1.35
C ALA A 124 -10.50 -22.18 0.18
N LEU A 125 -10.15 -21.85 -1.07
CA LEU A 125 -10.63 -22.58 -2.25
C LEU A 125 -10.20 -24.05 -2.25
N ILE A 126 -8.94 -24.32 -1.91
CA ILE A 126 -8.41 -25.69 -1.81
C ILE A 126 -9.09 -26.45 -0.68
N HIS A 127 -9.30 -25.81 0.47
CA HIS A 127 -10.04 -26.37 1.61
C HIS A 127 -11.47 -26.77 1.19
N LEU A 128 -12.24 -25.85 0.61
CA LEU A 128 -13.61 -26.11 0.15
C LEU A 128 -13.68 -27.20 -0.92
N THR A 129 -12.75 -27.19 -1.88
CA THR A 129 -12.69 -28.22 -2.94
C THR A 129 -12.33 -29.59 -2.36
N SER A 130 -11.42 -29.63 -1.39
CA SER A 130 -10.99 -30.88 -0.74
C SER A 130 -12.09 -31.46 0.14
N ARG A 131 -12.92 -30.61 0.75
CA ARG A 131 -14.09 -31.00 1.56
C ARG A 131 -15.22 -31.55 0.70
N ASP A 132 -15.65 -30.79 -0.32
CA ASP A 132 -16.90 -31.06 -1.03
C ASP A 132 -16.72 -31.94 -2.28
N VAL A 133 -15.57 -31.85 -2.96
CA VAL A 133 -15.33 -32.50 -4.26
C VAL A 133 -14.43 -33.73 -4.11
N ILE A 134 -13.21 -33.54 -3.58
CA ILE A 134 -12.16 -34.57 -3.59
C ILE A 134 -12.25 -35.47 -2.34
N LYS A 135 -12.85 -34.97 -1.25
CA LYS A 135 -13.05 -35.66 0.04
C LYS A 135 -11.75 -36.20 0.64
N VAL A 136 -10.70 -35.37 0.63
CA VAL A 136 -9.39 -35.71 1.21
C VAL A 136 -9.20 -34.94 2.52
N PRO A 137 -9.40 -35.59 3.69
CA PRO A 137 -9.47 -34.89 4.98
C PRO A 137 -8.13 -34.24 5.38
N ILE A 138 -7.00 -34.87 5.05
CA ILE A 138 -5.67 -34.33 5.38
C ILE A 138 -5.45 -32.98 4.69
N ILE A 139 -5.83 -32.87 3.41
CA ILE A 139 -5.67 -31.63 2.64
C ILE A 139 -6.66 -30.58 3.13
N GLU A 140 -7.90 -30.97 3.42
CA GLU A 140 -8.92 -30.09 4.01
C GLU A 140 -8.42 -29.42 5.30
N GLU A 141 -7.95 -30.20 6.27
CA GLU A 141 -7.48 -29.69 7.57
C GLU A 141 -6.23 -28.82 7.41
N THR A 142 -5.26 -29.26 6.60
CA THR A 142 -4.01 -28.52 6.39
C THR A 142 -4.28 -27.15 5.77
N PHE A 143 -5.10 -27.08 4.72
CA PHE A 143 -5.39 -25.82 4.05
C PHE A 143 -6.34 -24.91 4.84
N GLY A 144 -7.25 -25.49 5.64
CA GLY A 144 -8.05 -24.73 6.60
C GLY A 144 -7.17 -24.06 7.66
N PHE A 145 -6.23 -24.82 8.25
CA PHE A 145 -5.28 -24.27 9.22
C PHE A 145 -4.35 -23.21 8.63
N MET A 146 -3.87 -23.42 7.40
CA MET A 146 -3.06 -22.44 6.68
C MET A 146 -3.82 -21.15 6.41
N PHE A 147 -5.11 -21.24 6.03
CA PHE A 147 -5.98 -20.07 5.89
C PHE A 147 -6.04 -19.27 7.19
N ASP A 148 -6.33 -19.92 8.32
CA ASP A 148 -6.44 -19.25 9.62
C ASP A 148 -5.14 -18.55 10.04
N ILE A 149 -3.98 -19.20 9.85
CA ILE A 149 -2.67 -18.59 10.13
C ILE A 149 -2.45 -17.36 9.25
N ILE A 150 -2.71 -17.47 7.94
CA ILE A 150 -2.45 -16.38 7.01
C ILE A 150 -3.35 -15.17 7.33
N VAL A 151 -4.63 -15.40 7.66
CA VAL A 151 -5.55 -14.34 8.09
C VAL A 151 -5.09 -13.71 9.40
N ALA A 152 -4.72 -14.51 10.41
CA ALA A 152 -4.23 -13.99 11.69
C ALA A 152 -2.95 -13.15 11.52
N LEU A 153 -2.03 -13.59 10.66
CA LEU A 153 -0.78 -12.91 10.36
C LEU A 153 -1.00 -11.55 9.65
N ALA A 154 -2.18 -11.29 9.09
CA ALA A 154 -2.46 -10.01 8.40
C ALA A 154 -2.44 -8.84 9.39
N SER A 155 -2.89 -9.08 10.62
CA SER A 155 -2.93 -8.10 11.71
C SER A 155 -1.53 -7.58 12.11
N THR A 156 -0.50 -8.41 11.97
CA THR A 156 0.90 -8.05 12.28
C THR A 156 1.68 -7.61 11.04
N THR A 157 1.43 -8.25 9.89
CA THR A 157 2.14 -7.97 8.64
C THR A 157 1.86 -6.56 8.13
N LEU A 158 0.62 -6.07 8.25
CA LEU A 158 0.23 -4.72 7.82
C LEU A 158 1.01 -3.62 8.59
N PRO A 159 0.98 -3.56 9.94
CA PRO A 159 1.77 -2.61 10.72
C PRO A 159 3.28 -2.70 10.43
N LEU A 160 3.84 -3.91 10.37
CA LEU A 160 5.27 -4.09 10.09
C LEU A 160 5.67 -3.60 8.70
N SER A 161 4.80 -3.81 7.70
CA SER A 161 5.00 -3.28 6.35
C SER A 161 4.99 -1.75 6.33
N ILE A 162 4.06 -1.14 7.07
CA ILE A 162 4.00 0.33 7.22
C ILE A 162 5.28 0.85 7.87
N ILE A 163 5.72 0.25 8.97
CA ILE A 163 6.95 0.64 9.67
C ILE A 163 8.17 0.47 8.76
N ARG A 164 8.25 -0.62 7.98
CA ARG A 164 9.38 -0.91 7.09
C ARG A 164 9.53 0.11 5.97
N TYR A 165 8.42 0.51 5.35
CA TYR A 165 8.44 1.35 4.15
C TYR A 165 8.14 2.83 4.40
N ASN A 166 7.58 3.22 5.55
CA ASN A 166 7.42 4.61 5.94
C ASN A 166 8.61 5.05 6.80
N GLU A 167 9.43 5.93 6.25
CA GLU A 167 10.62 6.42 6.93
C GLU A 167 10.31 7.13 8.26
N LYS A 168 9.23 7.91 8.32
CA LYS A 168 8.80 8.59 9.56
C LYS A 168 8.43 7.59 10.64
N SER A 169 7.60 6.60 10.29
CA SER A 169 7.21 5.52 11.21
C SER A 169 8.40 4.68 11.63
N ARG A 170 9.35 4.40 10.72
CA ARG A 170 10.59 3.69 11.03
C ARG A 170 11.47 4.45 12.02
N LYS A 171 11.63 5.77 11.82
CA LYS A 171 12.40 6.64 12.73
C LYS A 171 11.76 6.67 14.12
N GLN A 172 10.44 6.83 14.20
CA GLN A 172 9.68 6.77 15.46
C GLN A 172 9.78 5.41 16.15
N PHE A 173 9.63 4.31 15.41
CA PHE A 173 9.74 2.96 15.95
C PHE A 173 11.15 2.66 16.47
N ARG A 174 12.19 3.05 15.73
CA ARG A 174 13.59 2.96 16.19
C ARG A 174 13.84 3.79 17.44
N TRP A 175 13.28 4.99 17.54
CA TRP A 175 13.35 5.82 18.74
C TRP A 175 12.69 5.13 19.94
N LEU A 176 11.52 4.52 19.73
CA LEU A 176 10.78 3.81 20.78
C LEU A 176 11.54 2.56 21.25
N LEU A 177 12.15 1.80 20.33
CA LEU A 177 13.03 0.68 20.66
C LEU A 177 14.29 1.11 21.43
N ARG A 178 14.89 2.25 21.06
CA ARG A 178 16.03 2.83 21.81
C ARG A 178 15.62 3.21 23.23
N LYS A 179 14.44 3.80 23.41
CA LYS A 179 13.90 4.18 24.73
C LYS A 179 13.69 2.98 25.65
N ILE A 180 13.35 1.83 25.08
CA ILE A 180 13.12 0.56 25.82
C ILE A 180 14.44 -0.23 26.00
N GLY A 181 15.57 0.30 25.52
CA GLY A 181 16.89 -0.35 25.65
C GLY A 181 17.14 -1.51 24.68
N ALA A 182 16.25 -1.73 23.71
CA ALA A 182 16.32 -2.85 22.76
C ALA A 182 17.25 -2.59 21.56
N TYR A 183 17.77 -1.38 21.39
CA TYR A 183 18.60 -1.01 20.23
C TYR A 183 19.73 -0.06 20.62
N LYS A 184 20.99 -0.51 20.51
CA LYS A 184 22.20 0.27 20.82
C LYS A 184 22.95 0.60 19.52
N ASN A 185 23.02 1.91 19.21
CA ASN A 185 23.82 2.60 18.19
C ASN A 185 24.05 1.97 16.80
N GLU A 186 23.55 2.68 15.78
CA GLU A 186 24.27 2.88 14.51
C GLU A 186 24.00 4.32 14.03
N GLU A 187 25.00 5.18 14.15
CA GLU A 187 25.09 6.47 13.43
C GLU A 187 25.54 6.19 12.00
N ASN A 188 24.70 5.52 11.21
CA ASN A 188 24.96 5.39 9.78
C ASN A 188 24.43 6.64 9.09
N ALA A 189 25.33 7.42 8.49
CA ALA A 189 24.99 8.57 7.64
C ALA A 189 23.96 8.13 6.60
N GLU A 190 22.74 8.67 6.69
CA GLU A 190 21.66 8.30 5.78
C GLU A 190 21.99 8.86 4.38
N SER A 191 21.89 8.00 3.36
CA SER A 191 22.02 8.43 1.97
C SER A 191 20.77 9.20 1.59
N PHE A 192 20.87 10.52 1.50
CA PHE A 192 19.82 11.37 0.95
C PHE A 192 19.83 11.22 -0.57
N VAL A 193 18.64 11.25 -1.17
CA VAL A 193 18.51 11.36 -2.62
C VAL A 193 17.96 12.75 -2.88
N ASP A 194 18.64 13.57 -3.65
CA ASP A 194 18.19 14.91 -4.01
C ASP A 194 16.91 14.88 -4.87
N PHE A 195 16.24 16.02 -5.06
CA PHE A 195 15.05 16.15 -5.89
C PHE A 195 15.27 15.73 -7.35
N GLU A 196 16.51 15.87 -7.82
CA GLU A 196 16.96 15.42 -9.14
C GLU A 196 17.31 13.92 -9.20
N GLY A 197 17.33 13.23 -8.07
CA GLY A 197 17.68 11.80 -8.00
C GLY A 197 19.16 11.50 -7.76
N LYS A 198 19.99 12.52 -7.47
CA LYS A 198 21.40 12.31 -7.08
C LYS A 198 21.50 11.82 -5.65
N GLN A 199 22.31 10.79 -5.39
CA GLN A 199 22.58 10.32 -4.03
C GLN A 199 23.66 11.19 -3.37
N THR A 200 23.32 11.84 -2.27
CA THR A 200 24.24 12.60 -1.41
C THR A 200 24.23 11.98 -0.02
N ARG A 201 25.41 11.64 0.52
CA ARG A 201 25.53 11.19 1.91
C ARG A 201 25.56 12.42 2.79
N ILE A 202 24.51 12.61 3.59
CA ILE A 202 24.36 13.79 4.43
C ILE A 202 24.20 13.32 5.88
N LYS A 203 24.89 13.98 6.82
CA LYS A 203 24.64 13.76 8.25
C LYS A 203 23.30 14.39 8.60
N ALA A 204 22.46 13.71 9.39
CA ALA A 204 21.11 14.18 9.71
C ALA A 204 21.04 15.60 10.32
N ALA A 205 22.15 16.10 10.91
CA ALA A 205 22.26 17.46 11.40
C ALA A 205 22.30 18.52 10.27
N ASP A 206 22.80 18.17 9.09
CA ASP A 206 22.97 19.07 7.95
C ASP A 206 21.83 18.95 6.92
N GLU A 207 20.90 18.01 7.11
CA GLU A 207 19.77 17.79 6.18
C GLU A 207 18.88 19.03 6.09
N THR A 208 18.57 19.65 7.23
CA THR A 208 17.73 20.85 7.30
C THR A 208 18.41 22.06 6.65
N SER A 209 19.71 22.24 6.85
CA SER A 209 20.45 23.38 6.28
C SER A 209 20.62 23.23 4.77
N ILE A 210 20.91 22.02 4.29
CA ILE A 210 20.98 21.73 2.85
C ILE A 210 19.61 21.91 2.20
N TYR A 211 18.54 21.44 2.84
CA TYR A 211 17.16 21.64 2.36
C TYR A 211 16.80 23.12 2.25
N PHE A 212 17.09 23.92 3.28
CA PHE A 212 16.82 25.36 3.27
C PHE A 212 17.70 26.11 2.27
N ASN A 213 18.96 25.70 2.08
CA ASN A 213 19.85 26.30 1.10
C ASN A 213 19.39 26.01 -0.33
N GLN A 214 18.99 24.78 -0.64
CA GLN A 214 18.38 24.44 -1.94
C GLN A 214 17.07 25.22 -2.18
N PHE A 215 16.26 25.39 -1.14
CA PHE A 215 15.03 26.19 -1.22
C PHE A 215 15.34 27.67 -1.49
N LYS A 216 16.39 28.21 -0.86
CA LYS A 216 16.83 29.59 -1.01
C LYS A 216 17.41 29.86 -2.40
N GLU A 217 18.23 28.95 -2.93
CA GLU A 217 18.75 29.03 -4.31
C GLU A 217 17.64 28.92 -5.36
N ALA A 218 16.57 28.16 -5.08
CA ALA A 218 15.45 28.04 -6.01
C ALA A 218 14.52 29.27 -6.05
N TRP A 219 14.68 30.22 -5.11
CA TRP A 219 13.88 31.45 -4.99
C TRP A 219 14.67 32.74 -5.27
N SER A 220 15.99 32.65 -5.43
CA SER A 220 16.86 33.73 -5.92
C SER A 220 16.97 33.71 -7.44
#